data_AF-A0A8S8XP95-F1
#
_entry.id   AF-A0A8S8XP95-F1
#
_cell.length_a   1.000
_cell.length_b   1.000
_cell.length_c   1.000
_cell.angle_alpha   90.00
_cell.angle_beta   90.00
_cell.angle_gamma   90.00
#
_symmetry.space_group_name_H-M   'P 1'
#
loop_
_entity.id
_entity.type
_entity.pdbx_description
1 polymer ?
#
loop_
_entity_poly.entity_id
_entity_poly.type
_entity_poly.pdbx_seq_one_letter_code
_entity_poly.pdbx_strand_id
1 'polypeptide(L)'
;MDASIMRGTDKAAGSVVNVTKLRHPIRAANQILQQGWPVMLNSDAADEFGISNGVEEVSQEWLITELRRNQWEQWKSSKSNPGATDEDDSLLDLIWKEGSQQNFLMKEWVLWGSCCG
;
A
#
# COMPACT_ATOMS: atom_id res chain seq x y z
N MET A 1 -2.23 8.97 0.24
CA MET A 1 -1.59 8.36 1.43
C MET A 1 -1.33 9.47 2.44
N ASP A 2 -1.28 9.12 3.73
CA ASP A 2 -1.04 10.06 4.83
C ASP A 2 0.06 9.53 5.75
N ALA A 3 0.88 10.41 6.32
CA ALA A 3 1.90 10.03 7.30
C ALA A 3 2.20 11.17 8.27
N SER A 4 2.51 10.81 9.52
CA SER A 4 2.91 11.75 10.57
C SER A 4 4.03 11.19 11.43
N ILE A 5 4.83 12.07 12.01
CA ILE A 5 5.91 11.76 12.95
C ILE A 5 6.03 12.85 14.01
N MET A 6 6.32 12.46 15.25
CA MET A 6 6.56 13.38 16.37
C MET A 6 7.80 12.92 17.15
N ARG A 7 8.64 13.88 17.55
CA ARG A 7 9.79 13.64 18.41
C ARG A 7 9.46 14.06 19.84
N GLY A 8 9.49 13.10 20.77
CA GLY A 8 9.04 13.33 22.15
C GLY A 8 9.94 14.26 22.98
N THR A 9 11.21 14.40 22.61
CA THR A 9 12.20 15.19 23.38
C THR A 9 11.97 16.69 23.29
N ASP A 10 11.57 17.19 22.12
CA ASP A 10 11.40 18.62 21.81
C ASP A 10 9.97 18.95 21.34
N LYS A 11 9.09 17.94 21.25
CA LYS A 11 7.70 18.05 20.75
C LYS A 11 7.61 18.50 19.29
N ALA A 12 8.70 18.42 18.52
CA ALA A 12 8.67 18.70 17.09
C ALA A 12 7.82 17.65 16.38
N ALA A 13 7.06 18.07 15.37
CA ALA A 13 6.17 17.20 14.61
C ALA A 13 6.17 17.58 13.13
N GLY A 14 5.88 16.59 12.29
CA GLY A 14 5.75 16.76 10.85
C GLY A 14 4.74 15.79 10.27
N SER A 15 3.98 16.23 9.28
CA SER A 15 2.93 15.41 8.66
C SER A 15 2.66 15.79 7.21
N VAL A 16 2.32 14.79 6.42
CA VAL A 16 1.83 14.94 5.05
C VAL A 16 0.49 14.24 4.91
N VAL A 17 -0.43 14.88 4.19
CA VAL A 17 -1.80 14.39 3.98
C VAL A 17 -2.12 14.44 2.48
N ASN A 18 -2.92 13.49 2.01
CA ASN A 18 -3.39 13.38 0.64
C ASN A 18 -2.27 13.30 -0.41
N VAL A 19 -1.10 12.72 -0.07
CA VAL A 19 0.00 12.57 -1.03
C VAL A 19 -0.25 11.43 -2.00
N THR A 20 0.13 11.61 -3.26
CA THR A 20 -0.16 10.65 -4.33
C THR A 20 1.06 10.18 -5.09
N LYS A 21 2.19 10.89 -4.98
CA LYS A 21 3.39 10.65 -5.80
C LYS A 21 4.60 10.18 -5.01
N LEU A 22 4.57 10.24 -3.69
CA LEU A 22 5.71 9.87 -2.86
C LEU A 22 5.76 8.37 -2.59
N ARG A 23 6.89 7.71 -2.89
CA ARG A 23 7.07 6.29 -2.58
C ARG A 23 7.00 5.98 -1.08
N HIS A 24 7.53 6.88 -0.26
CA HIS A 24 7.59 6.73 1.19
C HIS A 24 7.18 8.03 1.89
N PRO A 25 5.87 8.27 2.10
CA PRO A 25 5.35 9.52 2.68
C PRO A 25 5.98 9.91 4.03
N ILE A 26 6.37 8.93 4.85
CA ILE A 26 7.01 9.17 6.15
C ILE A 26 8.36 9.92 6.01
N ARG A 27 9.06 9.78 4.88
CA ARG A 27 10.30 10.53 4.64
C ARG A 27 10.03 12.01 4.47
N ALA A 28 8.96 12.38 3.76
CA ALA A 28 8.54 13.78 3.67
C ALA A 28 8.07 14.33 5.02
N ALA A 29 7.29 13.57 5.79
CA ALA A 29 6.90 13.96 7.14
C ALA A 29 8.11 14.19 8.06
N ASN A 30 9.16 13.37 7.95
CA ASN A 30 10.41 13.57 8.69
C ASN A 30 11.15 14.85 8.27
N GLN A 31 11.14 15.21 6.98
CA GLN A 31 11.71 16.48 6.52
C GLN A 31 10.97 17.68 7.10
N ILE A 32 9.63 17.63 7.14
CA ILE A 32 8.79 18.64 7.79
C ILE A 32 9.15 18.78 9.27
N LEU A 33 9.33 17.66 9.98
CA LEU A 33 9.74 17.66 11.38
C LEU A 33 11.10 18.36 11.59
N GLN A 34 12.08 18.17 10.69
CA GLN A 34 13.39 18.82 10.79
C GLN A 34 13.34 20.31 10.43
N GLN A 35 12.48 20.70 9.49
CA GLN A 35 12.27 22.10 9.12
C GLN A 35 11.54 22.89 10.23
N GLY A 36 10.65 22.23 10.98
CA GLY A 36 9.95 22.79 12.13
C GLY A 36 8.68 23.60 11.81
N TRP A 37 8.63 24.30 10.68
CA TRP A 37 7.41 24.98 10.21
C TRP A 37 7.29 24.96 8.68
N PRO A 38 6.10 24.66 8.11
CA PRO A 38 4.84 24.28 8.78
C PRO A 38 4.87 22.87 9.39
N VAL A 39 3.87 22.50 10.21
CA VAL A 39 3.77 21.15 10.83
C VAL A 39 3.10 20.12 9.91
N MET A 40 2.27 20.58 8.98
CA MET A 40 1.49 19.74 8.06
C MET A 40 1.48 20.34 6.66
N LEU A 41 1.64 19.49 5.65
CA LEU A 41 1.40 19.82 4.24
C LEU A 41 0.32 18.90 3.65
N ASN A 42 -0.39 19.38 2.64
CA ASN A 42 -1.54 18.71 2.02
C ASN A 42 -1.37 18.60 0.50
N SER A 43 -1.76 17.46 -0.06
CA SER A 43 -1.89 17.17 -1.50
C SER A 43 -0.65 17.58 -2.28
N ASP A 44 -0.81 18.39 -3.33
CA ASP A 44 0.25 18.71 -4.28
C ASP A 44 1.41 19.43 -3.59
N ALA A 45 1.11 20.30 -2.62
CA ALA A 45 2.15 20.99 -1.85
C ALA A 45 3.02 20.01 -1.03
N ALA A 46 2.44 18.90 -0.55
CA ALA A 46 3.18 17.86 0.15
C ALA A 46 4.00 16.98 -0.81
N ASP A 47 3.45 16.66 -1.99
CA ASP A 47 4.17 15.92 -3.04
C ASP A 47 5.38 16.75 -3.54
N GLU A 48 5.18 18.02 -3.91
CA GLU A 48 6.24 18.93 -4.37
C GLU A 48 7.32 19.15 -3.31
N PHE A 49 6.92 19.31 -2.04
CA PHE A 49 7.84 19.43 -0.94
C PHE A 49 8.68 18.16 -0.76
N GLY A 50 8.07 16.98 -0.80
CA GLY A 50 8.79 15.72 -0.70
C GLY A 50 9.82 15.57 -1.82
N ILE A 51 9.40 15.81 -3.06
CA ILE A 51 10.23 15.66 -4.26
C ILE A 51 11.42 16.63 -4.23
N SER A 52 11.19 17.91 -3.92
CA SER A 52 12.25 18.91 -3.80
C SER A 52 13.26 18.61 -2.69
N ASN A 53 12.85 17.87 -1.65
CA ASN A 53 13.72 17.38 -0.58
C ASN A 53 14.30 15.97 -0.85
N GLY A 54 14.24 15.48 -2.09
CA GLY A 54 14.89 14.25 -2.52
C GLY A 54 14.13 12.96 -2.18
N VAL A 55 12.84 13.03 -1.86
CA VAL A 55 11.99 11.83 -1.75
C VAL A 55 11.67 11.32 -3.14
N GLU A 56 11.86 10.01 -3.36
CA GLU A 56 11.57 9.33 -4.62
C GLU A 56 10.11 9.51 -5.05
N GLU A 57 9.93 10.08 -6.25
CA GLU A 57 8.66 10.17 -6.96
C GLU A 57 8.34 8.85 -7.67
N VAL A 58 7.10 8.39 -7.56
CA VAL A 58 6.56 7.22 -8.23
C VAL A 58 5.22 7.54 -8.87
N SER A 59 4.85 6.82 -9.93
CA SER A 59 3.53 6.94 -10.52
C SER A 59 2.47 6.32 -9.60
N GLN A 60 1.21 6.73 -9.78
CA GLN A 60 0.10 6.15 -8.99
C GLN A 60 -0.07 4.66 -9.28
N GLU A 61 0.18 4.22 -10.51
CA GLU A 61 0.11 2.82 -10.93
C GLU A 61 1.14 1.97 -10.17
N TRP A 62 2.32 2.52 -9.87
CA TRP A 62 3.35 1.82 -9.09
C TRP A 62 2.89 1.49 -7.67
N LEU A 63 2.03 2.34 -7.07
CA LEU A 63 1.48 2.14 -5.73
C LEU A 63 0.35 1.09 -5.69
N ILE A 64 -0.20 0.73 -6.85
CA ILE A 64 -1.30 -0.23 -6.97
C ILE A 64 -0.73 -1.66 -6.98
N THR A 65 -1.29 -2.52 -6.14
CA THR A 65 -1.00 -3.96 -6.15
C THR A 65 -2.23 -4.73 -6.60
N GLU A 66 -2.03 -5.88 -7.25
CA GLU A 66 -3.14 -6.76 -7.67
C GLU A 66 -4.00 -7.18 -6.47
N LEU A 67 -3.36 -7.47 -5.33
CA LEU A 67 -4.05 -7.76 -4.07
C LEU A 67 -5.03 -6.64 -3.68
N ARG A 68 -4.56 -5.40 -3.59
CA ARG A 68 -5.41 -4.26 -3.19
C ARG A 68 -6.50 -3.97 -4.22
N ARG A 69 -6.22 -4.18 -5.51
CA ARG A 69 -7.21 -4.05 -6.59
C ARG A 69 -8.33 -5.08 -6.45
N ASN A 70 -7.99 -6.35 -6.22
CA ASN A 70 -8.96 -7.43 -6.05
C ASN A 70 -9.82 -7.22 -4.80
N GLN A 71 -9.23 -6.75 -3.69
CA GLN A 71 -9.96 -6.37 -2.47
C GLN A 71 -10.97 -5.24 -2.76
N TRP A 72 -10.56 -4.23 -3.53
CA TRP A 72 -11.44 -3.12 -3.89
C TRP A 72 -12.61 -3.54 -4.79
N GLU A 73 -12.38 -4.40 -5.80
CA GLU A 73 -13.46 -4.91 -6.66
C GLU A 73 -14.47 -5.76 -5.88
N GLN A 74 -13.99 -6.60 -4.96
CA GLN A 74 -14.88 -7.39 -4.09
C GLN A 74 -15.72 -6.48 -3.19
N TRP A 75 -15.09 -5.53 -2.49
CA TRP A 75 -15.80 -4.53 -1.69
C TRP A 75 -16.82 -3.73 -2.50
N LYS A 76 -16.47 -3.36 -3.74
CA LYS A 76 -17.35 -2.62 -4.63
C LYS A 76 -18.56 -3.45 -5.05
N SER A 77 -18.37 -4.75 -5.28
CA SER A 77 -19.44 -5.68 -5.61
C SER A 77 -20.35 -6.00 -4.42
N SER A 78 -19.80 -6.08 -3.20
CA SER A 78 -20.57 -6.36 -1.99
C SER A 78 -21.39 -5.14 -1.54
N LYS A 79 -20.88 -3.91 -1.72
CA LYS A 79 -21.62 -2.68 -1.40
C LYS A 79 -22.80 -2.35 -2.31
N SER A 80 -23.01 -3.07 -3.41
CA SER A 80 -24.28 -2.96 -4.14
C SER A 80 -25.44 -3.61 -3.41
N ASN A 81 -25.19 -4.37 -2.33
CA ASN A 81 -26.22 -4.97 -1.49
C ASN A 81 -26.52 -4.07 -0.27
N PRO A 82 -27.76 -3.57 -0.10
CA PRO A 82 -28.16 -2.84 1.10
C PRO A 82 -27.95 -3.73 2.34
N GLY A 83 -27.06 -3.32 3.26
CA GLY A 83 -26.81 -4.03 4.53
C GLY A 83 -25.48 -4.79 4.64
N ALA A 84 -24.57 -4.68 3.65
CA ALA A 84 -23.23 -5.24 3.79
C ALA A 84 -22.44 -4.53 4.92
N THR A 85 -22.07 -5.28 5.96
CA THR A 85 -21.19 -4.83 7.05
C THR A 85 -19.73 -5.09 6.68
N ASP A 86 -18.83 -4.24 7.14
CA ASP A 86 -17.40 -4.22 6.75
C ASP A 86 -16.57 -5.37 7.37
N GLU A 87 -17.20 -6.45 7.85
CA GLU A 87 -16.57 -7.57 8.60
C GLU A 87 -16.31 -8.84 7.77
N ASP A 88 -16.41 -8.77 6.44
CA ASP A 88 -16.19 -9.95 5.59
C ASP A 88 -14.70 -10.25 5.38
N ASP A 89 -14.15 -11.07 6.28
CA ASP A 89 -12.78 -11.62 6.27
C ASP A 89 -12.54 -12.73 5.22
N SER A 90 -13.50 -13.04 4.34
CA SER A 90 -13.37 -14.11 3.33
C SER A 90 -12.25 -13.90 2.29
N LEU A 91 -11.62 -12.72 2.29
CA LEU A 91 -10.51 -12.34 1.42
C LEU A 91 -9.21 -13.12 1.65
N LEU A 92 -8.97 -13.65 2.85
CA LEU A 92 -7.79 -14.49 3.11
C LEU A 92 -7.91 -15.86 2.42
N ASP A 93 -9.12 -16.40 2.32
CA ASP A 93 -9.35 -17.74 1.77
C ASP A 93 -9.10 -17.83 0.26
N LEU A 94 -9.33 -16.74 -0.50
CA LEU A 94 -9.04 -16.73 -1.94
C LEU A 94 -7.54 -16.76 -2.25
N ILE A 95 -6.72 -16.03 -1.48
CA ILE A 95 -5.26 -15.97 -1.68
C ILE A 95 -4.63 -17.32 -1.32
N TRP A 96 -5.10 -17.96 -0.24
CA TRP A 96 -4.67 -19.32 0.09
C TRP A 96 -5.10 -20.34 -0.98
N LYS A 97 -6.31 -20.21 -1.55
CA LYS A 97 -6.76 -21.09 -2.63
C LYS A 97 -5.95 -20.89 -3.92
N GLU A 98 -5.72 -19.67 -4.37
CA GLU A 98 -4.90 -19.40 -5.57
C GLU A 98 -3.43 -19.81 -5.38
N GLY A 99 -2.84 -19.51 -4.22
CA GLY A 99 -1.49 -19.96 -3.88
C GLY A 99 -1.37 -21.49 -3.76
N SER A 100 -2.44 -22.18 -3.33
CA SER A 100 -2.48 -23.64 -3.31
C SER A 100 -2.58 -24.27 -4.71
N GLN A 101 -3.27 -23.62 -5.65
CA GLN A 101 -3.41 -24.09 -7.03
C GLN A 101 -2.08 -23.98 -7.80
N GLN A 102 -1.29 -22.92 -7.57
CA GLN A 102 0.06 -22.81 -8.14
C GLN A 102 1.02 -23.87 -7.56
N ASN A 103 0.88 -24.23 -6.28
CA ASN A 103 1.63 -25.33 -5.67
C ASN A 103 1.13 -26.74 -6.06
N PHE A 104 -0.08 -26.86 -6.62
CA PHE A 104 -0.62 -28.12 -7.12
C PHE A 104 -0.09 -28.42 -8.53
N LEU A 105 -0.04 -27.42 -9.41
CA LEU A 105 0.49 -27.54 -10.77
C LEU A 105 2.01 -27.83 -10.83
N MET A 106 2.79 -27.41 -9.81
CA MET A 106 4.21 -27.78 -9.71
C MET A 106 4.45 -29.23 -9.23
N LYS A 107 3.47 -29.89 -8.61
CA LYS A 107 3.62 -31.27 -8.12
C LYS A 107 3.36 -32.33 -9.20
N GLU A 108 2.52 -32.05 -10.20
CA GLU A 108 2.30 -32.98 -11.31
C GLU A 108 3.49 -33.09 -12.26
N TRP A 109 4.27 -32.01 -12.44
CA TRP A 109 5.46 -32.02 -13.30
C TRP A 109 6.64 -32.81 -12.70
N VAL A 110 6.74 -32.91 -11.37
CA VAL A 110 7.81 -33.67 -10.69
C VAL A 110 7.54 -35.18 -10.71
N LEU A 111 6.27 -35.61 -10.85
CA LEU A 111 5.87 -37.03 -10.83
C LEU A 111 5.92 -37.72 -12.21
N TRP A 112 6.03 -36.98 -13.32
CA TRP A 112 6.13 -37.53 -14.68
C TRP A 112 7.54 -37.49 -15.30
N GLY A 113 8.55 -36.99 -14.56
CA GLY A 113 9.93 -36.83 -15.05
C GLY A 113 10.86 -38.04 -14.93
N SER A 114 10.43 -39.17 -14.37
CA SER A 114 11.31 -40.32 -14.06
C SER A 114 10.96 -41.61 -14.82
N CYS A 115 10.45 -41.50 -16.05
CA CYS A 115 10.16 -42.65 -16.92
C CYS A 115 10.81 -42.46 -18.30
N CYS A 116 12.11 -42.16 -18.33
CA CYS A 116 13.00 -42.30 -19.49
C CYS A 116 14.44 -42.14 -19.00
N GLY A 117 15.18 -43.25 -18.91
CA GLY A 117 16.58 -43.31 -18.49
C GLY A 117 16.96 -44.68 -18.00
#